data_AF-A0A9P8MPF1-F1
#
_entry.id   AF-A0A9P8MPF1-F1
#
_cell.length_a   1.000
_cell.length_b   1.000
_cell.length_c   1.000
_cell.angle_alpha   90.00
_cell.angle_beta   90.00
_cell.angle_gamma   90.00
#
_symmetry.space_group_name_H-M   'P 1'
#
loop_
_entity.id
_entity.type
_entity.pdbx_description
1 polymer ?
#
loop_
_entity_poly.entity_id
_entity_poly.type
_entity_poly.pdbx_seq_one_letter_code
_entity_poly.pdbx_strand_id
1 'polypeptide(L)'
;MKAIANRGIFEMAEHCRLDAVDMILPLLRRTASDPRPVVVMTCGLSGAGKSTLAKGIIDRLPHLTRLSIDAIIFERHGLYAINYPADEYAAHQAEALKYLTDELGLLLRTERQDVVLDLSFWNREFPVRVQGDWFEKPAGEGEIVIKVT
;
A
#
# COMPACT_ATOMS: atom_id res chain seq x y z
N MET A 1 14.64 -3.78 11.06
CA MET A 1 13.84 -2.76 10.34
C MET A 1 13.65 -1.51 11.21
N LYS A 2 13.68 -0.30 10.65
CA LYS A 2 13.18 0.90 11.32
C LYS A 2 11.83 1.26 10.71
N ALA A 3 10.75 1.09 11.44
CA ALA A 3 9.46 1.63 11.06
C ALA A 3 9.42 3.11 11.46
N ILE A 4 9.16 4.01 10.51
CA ILE A 4 8.93 5.43 10.80
C ILE A 4 7.45 5.72 10.54
N ALA A 5 6.63 5.64 11.58
CA ALA A 5 5.26 6.16 11.54
C ALA A 5 5.31 7.67 11.85
N ASN A 6 5.08 8.53 10.85
CA ASN A 6 5.13 9.97 11.06
C ASN A 6 3.74 10.54 11.35
N ARG A 7 3.36 10.58 12.64
CA ARG A 7 2.05 11.07 13.12
C ARG A 7 1.65 12.46 12.60
N GLY A 8 2.59 13.32 12.22
CA GLY A 8 2.30 14.67 11.71
C GLY A 8 1.67 14.74 10.31
N ILE A 9 1.75 13.66 9.52
CA ILE A 9 1.11 13.59 8.19
C ILE A 9 -0.40 13.28 8.31
N PHE A 10 -0.85 12.79 9.48
CA PHE A 10 -2.20 12.25 9.67
C PHE A 10 -3.26 13.31 9.99
N GLU A 11 -2.95 14.33 10.79
CA GLU A 11 -3.92 15.39 11.14
C GLU A 11 -4.21 16.36 9.98
N MET A 12 -3.36 16.42 8.96
CA MET A 12 -3.49 17.39 7.86
C MET A 12 -4.12 16.81 6.59
N ALA A 13 -4.11 15.48 6.42
CA ALA A 13 -4.72 14.81 5.27
C ALA A 13 -6.25 14.93 5.22
N GLU A 14 -6.88 15.47 6.26
CA GLU A 14 -8.31 15.80 6.28
C GLU A 14 -8.65 17.04 5.45
N HIS A 15 -7.68 17.92 5.14
CA HIS A 15 -7.96 19.25 4.56
C HIS A 15 -7.33 19.60 3.20
N CYS A 16 -6.33 18.88 2.70
CA CYS A 16 -5.90 18.99 1.29
C CYS A 16 -5.30 17.64 0.82
N ARG A 17 -5.46 17.33 -0.48
CA ARG A 17 -5.13 16.01 -1.08
C ARG A 17 -3.83 15.98 -1.88
N LEU A 18 -3.24 17.14 -2.20
CA LEU A 18 -2.04 17.26 -3.04
C LEU A 18 -0.78 17.61 -2.22
N ASP A 19 -0.96 18.41 -1.16
CA ASP A 19 0.04 18.68 -0.13
C ASP A 19 0.50 17.40 0.58
N ALA A 20 -0.40 16.44 0.81
CA ALA A 20 -0.06 15.17 1.44
C ALA A 20 1.01 14.38 0.66
N VAL A 21 0.97 14.41 -0.69
CA VAL A 21 2.01 13.78 -1.51
C VAL A 21 3.33 14.52 -1.34
N ASP A 22 3.32 15.85 -1.52
CA ASP A 22 4.53 16.67 -1.44
C ASP A 22 5.22 16.58 -0.07
N MET A 23 4.45 16.40 1.02
CA MET A 23 4.97 16.18 2.37
C MET A 23 5.70 14.84 2.54
N ILE A 24 5.29 13.80 1.82
CA ILE A 24 5.88 12.45 1.97
C ILE A 24 7.00 12.20 0.97
N LEU A 25 7.02 12.87 -0.17
CA LEU A 25 8.03 12.69 -1.22
C LEU A 25 9.48 12.68 -0.71
N PRO A 26 9.91 13.57 0.23
CA PRO A 26 11.27 13.53 0.75
C PRO A 26 11.60 12.24 1.50
N LEU A 27 10.59 11.60 2.11
CA LEU A 27 10.73 10.35 2.85
C LEU A 27 10.80 9.14 1.92
N LEU A 28 10.34 9.25 0.67
CA LEU A 28 10.27 8.12 -0.27
C LEU A 28 11.56 7.93 -1.08
N ARG A 29 12.64 8.65 -0.75
CA ARG A 29 13.89 8.61 -1.48
C ARG A 29 14.87 7.65 -0.83
N ARG A 30 15.42 6.74 -1.62
CA ARG A 30 16.61 5.97 -1.24
C ARG A 30 17.80 6.91 -1.05
N THR A 31 18.72 6.51 -0.18
CA THR A 31 19.99 7.23 0.01
C THR A 31 21.16 6.31 -0.27
N ALA A 32 22.34 6.86 -0.55
CA ALA A 32 23.53 6.01 -0.72
C ALA A 32 23.86 5.21 0.56
N SER A 33 23.53 5.76 1.74
CA SER A 33 23.65 5.11 3.04
C SER A 33 22.56 4.07 3.31
N ASP A 34 21.42 4.15 2.63
CA ASP A 34 20.34 3.17 2.71
C ASP A 34 19.76 2.91 1.31
N PRO A 35 20.37 1.99 0.54
CA PRO A 35 19.99 1.71 -0.84
C PRO A 35 18.84 0.71 -0.95
N ARG A 36 18.22 0.33 0.17
CA ARG A 36 17.13 -0.65 0.17
C ARG A 36 15.91 -0.09 -0.55
N PRO A 37 15.10 -0.95 -1.19
CA PRO A 37 13.83 -0.52 -1.75
C PRO A 37 12.90 0.05 -0.70
N VAL A 38 12.12 1.07 -1.05
CA VAL A 38 11.11 1.75 -0.24
C VAL A 38 9.74 1.09 -0.48
N VAL A 39 8.98 0.85 0.59
CA VAL A 39 7.62 0.31 0.50
C VAL A 39 6.61 1.26 1.15
N VAL A 40 5.90 2.05 0.36
CA VAL A 40 4.78 2.83 0.88
C VAL A 40 3.59 1.93 1.06
N MET A 41 2.96 1.95 2.22
CA MET A 41 1.69 1.27 2.44
C MET A 41 0.61 2.29 2.75
N THR A 42 -0.55 2.15 2.14
CA THR A 42 -1.72 2.95 2.50
C THR A 42 -2.78 2.00 3.07
N CYS A 43 -3.21 2.27 4.29
CA CYS A 43 -4.33 1.61 4.94
C CYS A 43 -5.23 2.68 5.61
N GLY A 44 -6.41 2.30 6.11
CA GLY A 44 -7.41 3.26 6.62
C GLY A 44 -8.83 2.96 6.13
N LEU A 45 -9.83 3.71 6.59
CA LEU A 45 -11.24 3.47 6.25
C LEU A 45 -11.54 3.66 4.75
N SER A 46 -12.61 3.03 4.26
CA SER A 46 -13.14 3.33 2.93
C SER A 46 -13.50 4.82 2.84
N GLY A 47 -13.23 5.44 1.69
CA GLY A 47 -13.46 6.88 1.50
C GLY A 47 -12.35 7.81 2.01
N ALA A 48 -11.37 7.34 2.79
CA ALA A 48 -10.27 8.15 3.34
C ALA A 48 -9.24 8.67 2.31
N GLY A 49 -9.47 8.45 1.01
CA GLY A 49 -8.59 8.95 -0.04
C GLY A 49 -7.29 8.15 -0.26
N LYS A 50 -7.15 6.94 0.31
CA LYS A 50 -5.96 6.08 0.17
C LYS A 50 -5.54 5.86 -1.28
N SER A 51 -6.46 5.42 -2.12
CA SER A 51 -6.18 5.19 -3.54
C SER A 51 -5.88 6.48 -4.29
N THR A 52 -6.41 7.63 -3.83
CA THR A 52 -6.02 8.94 -4.37
C THR A 52 -4.58 9.28 -4.01
N LEU A 53 -4.17 9.07 -2.75
CA LEU A 53 -2.79 9.27 -2.32
C LEU A 53 -1.83 8.32 -3.06
N ALA A 54 -2.18 7.03 -3.15
CA ALA A 54 -1.38 6.04 -3.85
C ALA A 54 -1.18 6.40 -5.32
N LYS A 55 -2.24 6.83 -6.02
CA LYS A 55 -2.15 7.33 -7.40
C LYS A 55 -1.28 8.58 -7.50
N GLY A 56 -1.48 9.55 -6.60
CA GLY A 56 -0.67 10.77 -6.56
C GLY A 56 0.83 10.51 -6.34
N ILE A 57 1.18 9.51 -5.53
CA ILE A 57 2.57 9.06 -5.37
C ILE A 57 3.12 8.54 -6.69
N ILE A 58 2.37 7.68 -7.39
CA ILE A 58 2.79 7.10 -8.67
C ILE A 58 2.93 8.17 -9.75
N ASP A 59 2.00 9.14 -9.80
CA ASP A 59 2.07 10.26 -10.73
C ASP A 59 3.32 11.14 -10.51
N ARG A 60 3.78 11.27 -9.26
CA ARG A 60 4.99 12.03 -8.90
C ARG A 60 6.28 11.21 -8.98
N LEU A 61 6.20 9.90 -8.72
CA LEU A 61 7.32 8.97 -8.67
C LEU A 61 7.02 7.75 -9.57
N PRO A 62 7.10 7.90 -10.90
CA PRO A 62 6.70 6.85 -11.84
C PRO A 62 7.60 5.61 -11.84
N HIS A 63 8.70 5.63 -11.07
CA HIS A 63 9.56 4.46 -10.86
C HIS A 63 9.01 3.50 -9.79
N LEU A 64 8.04 3.95 -8.97
CA LEU A 64 7.36 3.10 -8.01
C LEU A 64 6.33 2.23 -8.74
N THR A 65 6.24 0.97 -8.34
CA THR A 65 5.18 0.06 -8.79
C THR A 65 4.03 0.09 -7.80
N ARG A 66 2.79 0.25 -8.26
CA ARG A 66 1.59 0.15 -7.40
C ARG A 66 1.04 -1.26 -7.41
N LEU A 67 0.92 -1.87 -6.23
CA LEU A 67 0.20 -3.12 -6.03
C LEU A 67 -1.09 -2.84 -5.28
N SER A 68 -2.22 -3.33 -5.80
CA SER A 68 -3.55 -3.08 -5.24
C SER A 68 -4.41 -4.33 -5.33
N ILE A 69 -4.96 -4.76 -4.19
CA ILE A 69 -5.85 -5.92 -4.12
C ILE A 69 -7.08 -5.70 -5.02
N ASP A 70 -7.72 -4.54 -4.92
CA ASP A 70 -8.91 -4.23 -5.73
C ASP A 70 -8.61 -4.26 -7.23
N ALA A 71 -7.43 -3.78 -7.65
CA ALA A 71 -7.01 -3.84 -9.05
C ALA A 71 -6.78 -5.28 -9.52
N ILE A 72 -6.11 -6.10 -8.70
CA ILE A 72 -5.88 -7.52 -9.00
C ILE A 72 -7.21 -8.28 -9.12
N ILE A 73 -8.15 -8.05 -8.20
CA ILE A 73 -9.48 -8.67 -8.26
C ILE A 73 -10.20 -8.21 -9.52
N PHE A 74 -10.20 -6.91 -9.81
CA PHE A 74 -10.85 -6.36 -11.00
C PHE A 74 -10.27 -6.93 -12.30
N GLU A 75 -8.95 -7.03 -12.42
CA GLU A 75 -8.28 -7.54 -13.61
C GLU A 75 -8.56 -9.04 -13.84
N ARG A 76 -8.73 -9.82 -12.76
CA ARG A 76 -8.93 -11.28 -12.84
C ARG A 76 -10.38 -11.71 -12.91
N HIS A 77 -11.23 -11.05 -12.12
CA HIS A 77 -12.60 -11.47 -11.84
C HIS A 77 -13.64 -10.44 -12.26
N GLY A 78 -13.24 -9.20 -12.55
CA GLY A 78 -14.13 -8.11 -12.93
C GLY A 78 -14.75 -7.38 -11.72
N LEU A 79 -15.92 -6.79 -11.91
CA LEU A 79 -16.61 -5.99 -10.89
C LEU A 79 -17.43 -6.86 -9.93
N TYR A 80 -17.28 -6.58 -8.64
CA TYR A 80 -18.07 -7.18 -7.57
C TYR A 80 -19.59 -7.07 -7.82
N ALA A 81 -20.30 -8.17 -7.58
CA ALA A 81 -21.75 -8.29 -7.77
C ALA A 81 -22.26 -8.02 -9.21
N ILE A 82 -21.34 -7.89 -10.17
CA ILE A 82 -21.64 -7.79 -11.61
C ILE A 82 -21.07 -9.01 -12.33
N ASN A 83 -19.77 -9.29 -12.14
CA ASN A 83 -19.08 -10.38 -12.81
C ASN A 83 -19.00 -11.65 -11.96
N TYR A 84 -19.08 -11.53 -10.64
CA TYR A 84 -19.07 -12.64 -9.69
C TYR A 84 -20.00 -12.35 -8.49
N PRO A 85 -20.55 -13.39 -7.84
CA PRO A 85 -21.46 -13.22 -6.71
C PRO A 85 -20.72 -12.80 -5.43
N ALA A 86 -21.48 -12.23 -4.47
CA ALA A 86 -20.92 -11.61 -3.27
C ALA A 86 -20.16 -12.59 -2.35
N ASP A 87 -20.57 -13.85 -2.32
CA ASP A 87 -19.99 -14.92 -1.51
C ASP A 87 -18.61 -15.38 -2.01
N GLU A 88 -18.29 -15.17 -3.29
CA GLU A 88 -16.97 -15.46 -3.86
C GLU A 88 -15.93 -14.38 -3.53
N TYR A 89 -16.35 -13.19 -3.09
CA TYR A 89 -15.45 -12.06 -2.87
C TYR A 89 -14.32 -12.34 -1.87
N ALA A 90 -14.63 -13.06 -0.78
CA ALA A 90 -13.62 -13.42 0.22
C ALA A 90 -12.54 -14.35 -0.38
N ALA A 91 -12.93 -15.25 -1.28
CA ALA A 91 -11.99 -16.13 -1.97
C ALA A 91 -11.09 -15.35 -2.93
N HIS A 92 -11.67 -14.42 -3.70
CA HIS A 92 -10.90 -13.54 -4.58
C HIS A 92 -9.95 -12.61 -3.82
N GLN A 93 -10.34 -12.11 -2.64
CA GLN A 93 -9.44 -11.35 -1.77
C GLN A 93 -8.25 -12.18 -1.31
N ALA A 94 -8.47 -13.44 -0.91
CA ALA A 94 -7.39 -14.34 -0.50
C ALA A 94 -6.43 -14.66 -1.65
N GLU A 95 -6.97 -14.92 -2.85
CA GLU A 95 -6.18 -15.14 -4.07
C GLU A 95 -5.34 -13.91 -4.43
N ALA A 96 -5.97 -12.73 -4.43
CA ALA A 96 -5.31 -11.48 -4.76
C ALA A 96 -4.22 -11.12 -3.75
N LEU A 97 -4.46 -11.36 -2.45
CA LEU A 97 -3.45 -11.17 -1.41
C LEU A 97 -2.25 -12.09 -1.61
N LYS A 98 -2.49 -13.36 -1.94
CA LYS A 98 -1.41 -14.30 -2.23
C LYS A 98 -0.57 -13.81 -3.41
N TYR A 99 -1.23 -13.46 -4.52
CA TYR A 99 -0.54 -12.94 -5.70
C TYR A 99 0.25 -11.66 -5.39
N LEU A 100 -0.34 -10.71 -4.68
CA LEU A 100 0.31 -9.47 -4.27
C LEU A 100 1.56 -9.76 -3.41
N THR A 101 1.48 -10.72 -2.49
CA THR A 101 2.61 -11.07 -1.61
C THR A 101 3.76 -11.70 -2.39
N ASP A 102 3.46 -12.58 -3.34
CA ASP A 102 4.45 -13.21 -4.22
C ASP A 102 5.14 -12.15 -5.10
N GLU A 103 4.34 -11.27 -5.72
CA GLU A 103 4.81 -10.17 -6.58
C GLU A 103 5.68 -9.17 -5.80
N LEU A 104 5.22 -8.73 -4.63
CA LEU A 104 5.99 -7.87 -3.74
C LEU A 104 7.34 -8.50 -3.37
N GLY A 105 7.37 -9.81 -3.16
CA GLY A 105 8.59 -10.55 -2.90
C GLY A 105 9.58 -10.50 -4.07
N LEU A 106 9.08 -10.63 -5.31
CA LEU A 106 9.87 -10.55 -6.54
C LEU A 106 10.45 -9.14 -6.73
N LEU A 107 9.59 -8.12 -6.69
CA LEU A 107 9.95 -6.71 -6.89
C LEU A 107 11.05 -6.26 -5.91
N LEU A 108 10.94 -6.65 -4.64
CA LEU A 108 11.87 -6.19 -3.62
C LEU A 108 13.20 -6.94 -3.59
N ARG A 109 13.18 -8.26 -3.82
CA ARG A 109 14.39 -9.10 -3.70
C ARG A 109 15.18 -9.16 -4.99
N THR A 110 14.49 -9.32 -6.11
CA THR A 110 15.11 -9.55 -7.42
C THR A 110 15.30 -8.24 -8.15
N GLU A 111 14.23 -7.47 -8.30
CA GLU A 111 14.23 -6.26 -9.13
C GLU A 111 14.70 -5.02 -8.38
N ARG A 112 14.70 -5.10 -7.04
CA ARG A 112 15.09 -4.01 -6.14
C ARG A 112 14.28 -2.75 -6.45
N GLN A 113 12.97 -2.88 -6.68
CA GLN A 113 12.07 -1.79 -7.05
C GLN A 113 11.28 -1.22 -5.86
N ASP A 114 11.02 0.08 -5.87
CA ASP A 114 10.17 0.75 -4.88
C ASP A 114 8.68 0.45 -5.14
N VAL A 115 7.90 0.30 -4.08
CA VAL A 115 6.51 -0.19 -4.19
C VAL A 115 5.55 0.67 -3.38
N VAL A 116 4.35 0.91 -3.93
CA VAL A 116 3.18 1.40 -3.21
C VAL A 116 2.16 0.28 -3.05
N LEU A 117 1.86 -0.11 -1.81
CA LEU A 117 0.80 -1.05 -1.45
C LEU A 117 -0.49 -0.28 -1.16
N ASP A 118 -1.41 -0.30 -2.11
CA ASP A 118 -2.75 0.31 -1.99
C ASP A 118 -3.77 -0.73 -1.51
N LEU A 119 -3.90 -0.82 -0.19
CA LEU A 119 -4.77 -1.78 0.48
C LEU A 119 -6.05 -1.08 0.97
N SER A 120 -7.18 -1.49 0.41
CA SER A 120 -8.51 -0.92 0.67
C SER A 120 -9.09 -1.31 2.03
N PHE A 121 -8.70 -2.47 2.57
CA PHE A 121 -9.15 -2.97 3.87
C PHE A 121 -8.03 -3.75 4.57
N TRP A 122 -7.62 -3.30 5.75
CA TRP A 122 -6.72 -4.06 6.62
C TRP A 122 -7.39 -4.37 7.95
N ASN A 123 -7.75 -5.64 8.16
CA ASN A 123 -8.06 -6.19 9.48
C ASN A 123 -6.80 -6.88 10.05
N ARG A 124 -6.76 -7.19 11.36
CA ARG A 124 -5.61 -7.84 12.02
C ARG A 124 -5.22 -9.21 11.45
N GLU A 125 -6.07 -9.80 10.61
CA GLU A 125 -5.91 -11.12 10.00
C GLU A 125 -5.31 -11.08 8.58
N PHE A 126 -4.92 -9.91 8.07
CA PHE A 126 -4.36 -9.74 6.73
C PHE A 126 -2.83 -9.57 6.67
N PRO A 127 -1.98 -10.38 7.32
CA PRO A 127 -0.60 -9.99 7.52
C PRO A 127 0.26 -10.12 6.24
N VAL A 128 0.67 -8.98 5.66
CA VAL A 128 1.70 -8.92 4.62
C VAL A 128 3.08 -9.14 5.25
N ARG A 129 3.83 -10.09 4.69
CA ARG A 129 5.23 -10.35 5.05
C ARG A 129 6.14 -9.80 3.98
N VAL A 130 7.14 -9.02 4.38
CA VAL A 130 8.24 -8.62 3.50
C VAL A 130 9.56 -8.90 4.20
N GLN A 131 10.43 -9.66 3.52
CA GLN A 131 11.78 -9.99 4.02
C GLN A 131 11.78 -10.64 5.42
N GLY A 132 10.73 -11.40 5.75
CA GLY A 132 10.59 -12.08 7.04
C GLY A 132 9.95 -11.24 8.14
N ASP A 133 9.80 -9.93 7.93
CA ASP A 133 9.19 -9.01 8.88
C ASP A 133 7.69 -8.84 8.62
N TRP A 134 6.92 -8.79 9.71
CA TRP A 134 5.50 -8.50 9.66
C TRP A 134 5.25 -7.01 9.45
N PHE A 135 4.26 -6.70 8.61
CA PHE A 135 3.72 -5.36 8.47
C PHE A 135 2.49 -5.34 9.37
N GLU A 136 2.66 -4.81 10.57
CA GLU A 136 1.55 -4.70 11.51
C GLU A 136 0.76 -3.43 11.22
N LYS A 137 -0.55 -3.50 11.42
CA LYS A 137 -1.38 -2.29 11.53
C LYS A 137 -0.86 -1.52 12.76
N PRO A 138 -0.45 -0.26 12.65
CA PRO A 138 -0.30 0.57 13.82
C PRO A 138 -1.66 0.71 14.52
N ALA A 139 -1.59 0.87 15.83
CA ALA A 139 -2.77 0.98 16.67
C ALA A 139 -3.44 2.34 16.45
N GLY A 140 -4.45 2.38 15.58
CA GLY A 140 -5.28 3.55 15.30
C GLY A 140 -6.39 3.26 14.28
N GLU A 141 -7.51 3.97 14.41
CA GLU A 141 -8.59 3.98 13.41
C GLU A 141 -8.31 5.09 12.40
N GLY A 142 -8.24 4.77 11.10
CA GLY A 142 -8.09 5.79 10.03
C GLY A 142 -6.67 6.05 9.49
N GLU A 143 -5.66 5.29 9.91
CA GLU A 143 -4.25 5.63 9.64
C GLU A 143 -3.72 5.14 8.28
N ILE A 144 -3.18 6.05 7.44
CA ILE A 144 -2.31 5.77 6.28
C ILE A 144 -0.86 5.52 6.75
N VAL A 145 -0.35 4.30 6.59
CA VAL A 145 0.89 3.89 7.25
C VAL A 145 2.04 3.74 6.27
N ILE A 146 2.84 4.80 6.14
CA ILE A 146 3.99 4.81 5.24
C ILE A 146 5.17 4.09 5.91
N LYS A 147 5.54 2.89 5.43
CA LYS A 147 6.72 2.16 5.93
C LYS A 147 7.91 2.32 4.97
N VAL A 148 8.61 3.44 5.10
CA VAL A 148 9.89 3.62 4.41
C VAL A 148 10.93 2.66 4.99
N THR A 149 11.51 1.82 4.15
CA THR A 149 12.67 0.98 4.48
C THR A 149 13.96 1.68 4.18
#